data_AF-D4J8A3-F1
#
_entry.id   AF-D4J8A3-F1
#
_cell.length_a   1.000
_cell.length_b   1.000
_cell.length_c   1.000
_cell.angle_alpha   90.00
_cell.angle_beta   90.00
_cell.angle_gamma   90.00
#
_symmetry.space_group_name_H-M   'P 1'
#
loop_
_entity.id
_entity.type
_entity.pdbx_description
1 polymer ?
#
loop_
_entity_poly.entity_id
_entity_poly.type
_entity_poly.pdbx_seq_one_letter_code
_entity_poly.pdbx_strand_id
1 'polypeptide(L)'
;MTRIEVLFPEFCSLFADSSNIRYLEKCLPDAEFVFTSYMDEPLFVKEQPDLIYMGAMTESAQEKIIRKLMPYKARIAELIAADVPMLFTNNAVEIFGQYIENEDGSKIEALDLYPIYAKRDMMHRFNCLVRGHFDDIEIVGFKTQFTMAYGETEKYPFIHVDKGTGMNKGTANEGIRDHNFFATYLVGPFLILNPLFTKYLLNDVMKLDAKLAFEPVIMQAYERRVKEFNDPKTEF
;
A
#
# COMPACT_ATOMS: atom_id res chain seq x y z
N MET A 1 15.10 15.71 11.80
CA MET A 1 13.94 16.25 11.07
C MET A 1 13.33 15.07 10.35
N THR A 2 12.03 14.81 10.54
CA THR A 2 11.36 13.66 9.91
C THR A 2 11.32 13.86 8.39
N ARG A 3 11.76 12.88 7.61
CA ARG A 3 11.79 12.91 6.15
C ARG A 3 10.95 11.78 5.58
N ILE A 4 9.97 12.12 4.78
CA ILE A 4 9.06 11.19 4.13
C ILE A 4 9.36 11.22 2.64
N GLU A 5 9.78 10.08 2.09
CA GLU A 5 10.00 9.93 0.66
C GLU A 5 8.71 9.46 -0.03
N VAL A 6 8.32 10.20 -1.06
CA VAL A 6 7.18 9.89 -1.93
C VAL A 6 7.74 9.53 -3.30
N LEU A 7 7.67 8.25 -3.65
CA LEU A 7 8.23 7.73 -4.89
C LEU A 7 7.28 7.96 -6.08
N PHE A 8 7.83 8.57 -7.13
CA PHE A 8 7.25 8.69 -8.47
C PHE A 8 5.81 9.25 -8.50
N PRO A 9 5.52 10.37 -7.79
CA PRO A 9 4.15 10.88 -7.65
C PRO A 9 3.46 11.23 -8.97
N GLU A 10 4.23 11.48 -10.04
CA GLU A 10 3.71 11.70 -11.40
C GLU A 10 3.05 10.45 -12.02
N PHE A 11 3.42 9.26 -11.54
CA PHE A 11 2.84 7.98 -11.94
C PHE A 11 1.95 7.37 -10.87
N CYS A 12 2.30 7.55 -9.60
CA CYS A 12 1.76 6.82 -8.46
C CYS A 12 0.64 7.59 -7.73
N SER A 13 -0.32 8.12 -8.48
CA SER A 13 -1.38 9.00 -7.96
C SER A 13 -2.82 8.61 -8.35
N LEU A 14 -3.02 7.41 -8.92
CA LEU A 14 -4.36 6.93 -9.28
C LEU A 14 -5.25 6.76 -8.05
N PHE A 15 -6.57 6.72 -8.25
CA PHE A 15 -7.57 6.46 -7.21
C PHE A 15 -7.43 7.35 -5.96
N ALA A 16 -7.03 8.61 -6.17
CA ALA A 16 -6.82 9.60 -5.11
C ALA A 16 -5.73 9.23 -4.09
N ASP A 17 -4.79 8.34 -4.42
CA ASP A 17 -3.69 7.95 -3.53
C ASP A 17 -2.79 9.13 -3.13
N SER A 18 -2.70 10.17 -3.96
CA SER A 18 -2.05 11.43 -3.59
C SER A 18 -2.64 12.08 -2.31
N SER A 19 -3.89 11.75 -1.96
CA SER A 19 -4.53 12.24 -0.75
C SER A 19 -4.00 11.58 0.53
N ASN A 20 -3.37 10.40 0.47
CA ASN A 20 -2.63 9.84 1.61
C ASN A 20 -1.50 10.80 2.01
N ILE A 21 -0.70 11.25 1.03
CA ILE A 21 0.41 12.17 1.28
C ILE A 21 -0.09 13.54 1.73
N ARG A 22 -1.10 14.12 1.06
CA ARG A 22 -1.70 15.39 1.49
C ARG A 22 -2.25 15.34 2.91
N TYR A 23 -2.70 14.17 3.34
CA TYR A 23 -3.17 13.97 4.70
C TYR A 23 -2.01 13.91 5.69
N LEU A 24 -0.93 13.19 5.35
CA LEU A 24 0.29 13.16 6.15
C LEU A 24 0.92 14.55 6.29
N GLU A 25 0.98 15.36 5.24
CA GLU A 25 1.46 16.76 5.29
C GLU A 25 0.69 17.60 6.33
N LYS A 26 -0.60 17.32 6.53
CA LYS A 26 -1.41 18.00 7.56
C LYS A 26 -1.19 17.46 8.96
N CYS A 27 -0.86 16.17 9.09
CA CYS A 27 -0.56 15.55 10.37
C CYS A 27 0.86 15.90 10.86
N LEU A 28 1.78 16.13 9.93
CA LEU A 28 3.21 16.33 10.17
C LEU A 28 3.70 17.64 9.51
N PRO A 29 3.27 18.81 10.00
CA PRO A 29 3.60 20.10 9.38
C PRO A 29 5.10 20.43 9.40
N ASP A 30 5.87 19.81 10.30
CA ASP A 30 7.31 20.02 10.46
C ASP A 30 8.16 18.95 9.73
N ALA A 31 7.53 17.98 9.06
CA ALA A 31 8.24 16.96 8.29
C ALA A 31 8.62 17.46 6.89
N GLU A 32 9.74 16.97 6.37
CA GLU A 32 10.13 17.13 4.98
C GLU A 32 9.45 16.08 4.12
N PHE A 33 8.75 16.49 3.07
CA PHE A 33 8.24 15.58 2.05
C PHE A 33 9.14 15.67 0.81
N VAL A 34 9.86 14.59 0.54
CA VAL A 34 10.76 14.48 -0.60
C VAL A 34 10.04 13.73 -1.72
N PHE A 35 9.62 14.48 -2.73
CA PHE A 35 8.94 13.95 -3.91
C PHE A 35 9.98 13.53 -4.97
N THR A 36 10.29 12.24 -5.04
CA THR A 36 11.29 11.69 -5.96
C THR A 36 10.65 11.46 -7.33
N SER A 37 11.06 12.22 -8.35
CA SER A 37 10.68 11.99 -9.74
C SER A 37 11.30 10.70 -10.29
N TYR A 38 10.66 10.08 -11.28
CA TYR A 38 11.17 8.90 -11.98
C TYR A 38 12.56 9.09 -12.57
N MET A 39 12.88 10.32 -12.99
CA MET A 39 14.20 10.63 -13.56
C MET A 39 15.29 10.74 -12.49
N ASP A 40 14.92 11.00 -11.24
CA ASP A 40 15.86 11.21 -10.15
C ASP A 40 16.27 9.87 -9.49
N GLU A 41 17.37 9.89 -8.77
CA GLU A 41 17.75 8.77 -7.90
C GLU A 41 16.94 8.85 -6.60
N PRO A 42 16.26 7.75 -6.18
CA PRO A 42 15.53 7.75 -4.91
C PRO A 42 16.41 8.09 -3.71
N LEU A 43 15.85 8.86 -2.77
CA LEU A 43 16.50 9.28 -1.54
C LEU A 43 16.99 8.07 -0.73
N PHE A 44 16.16 7.02 -0.65
CA PHE A 44 16.50 5.78 0.07
C PHE A 44 17.78 5.08 -0.44
N VAL A 45 18.26 5.42 -1.64
CA VAL A 45 19.53 4.90 -2.17
C VAL A 45 20.71 5.42 -1.35
N LYS A 46 20.66 6.67 -0.90
CA LYS A 46 21.75 7.35 -0.17
C LYS A 46 21.49 7.46 1.32
N GLU A 47 20.23 7.46 1.71
CA GLU A 47 19.79 7.76 3.07
C GLU A 47 18.81 6.70 3.59
N GLN A 48 18.35 6.88 4.83
CA GLN A 48 17.24 6.12 5.41
C GLN A 48 16.11 7.13 5.70
N PRO A 49 15.08 7.21 4.85
CA PRO A 49 13.89 8.02 5.14
C PRO A 49 13.13 7.47 6.35
N ASP A 50 12.36 8.30 7.04
CA ASP A 50 11.50 7.88 8.14
C ASP A 50 10.21 7.20 7.66
N LEU A 51 9.85 7.40 6.39
CA LEU A 51 8.80 6.66 5.69
C LEU A 51 9.05 6.68 4.18
N ILE A 52 8.85 5.55 3.52
CA ILE A 52 8.82 5.45 2.05
C ILE A 52 7.38 5.14 1.61
N TYR A 53 6.85 5.91 0.68
CA TYR A 53 5.52 5.72 0.13
C TYR A 53 5.52 5.60 -1.40
N MET A 54 4.71 4.69 -1.94
CA MET A 54 4.39 4.64 -3.38
C MET A 54 2.94 4.17 -3.58
N GLY A 55 2.18 4.96 -4.31
CA GLY A 55 0.77 4.71 -4.57
C GLY A 55 0.46 3.94 -5.86
N ALA A 56 -0.83 3.84 -6.18
CA ALA A 56 -1.37 3.19 -7.36
C ALA A 56 -0.92 3.85 -8.67
N MET A 57 -0.63 3.01 -9.66
CA MET A 57 -0.10 3.43 -10.96
C MET A 57 -0.76 2.65 -12.11
N THR A 58 -0.51 3.04 -13.36
CA THR A 58 -0.92 2.23 -14.52
C THR A 58 0.02 1.05 -14.70
N GLU A 59 -0.43 0.00 -15.39
CA GLU A 59 0.38 -1.20 -15.67
C GLU A 59 1.65 -0.86 -16.46
N SER A 60 1.58 0.10 -17.38
CA SER A 60 2.75 0.58 -18.13
C SER A 60 3.73 1.34 -17.24
N ALA A 61 3.25 2.11 -16.26
CA ALA A 61 4.11 2.79 -15.30
C ALA A 61 4.75 1.79 -14.32
N GLN A 62 3.98 0.79 -13.86
CA GLN A 62 4.46 -0.30 -13.00
C GLN A 62 5.67 -1.00 -13.59
N GLU A 63 5.63 -1.37 -14.87
CA GLU A 63 6.77 -1.98 -15.56
C GLU A 63 8.01 -1.08 -15.61
N LYS A 64 7.83 0.22 -15.80
CA LYS A 64 8.95 1.19 -15.78
C LYS A 64 9.54 1.32 -14.38
N ILE A 65 8.68 1.37 -13.36
CA ILE A 65 9.09 1.51 -11.97
C ILE A 65 9.82 0.24 -11.49
N ILE A 66 9.35 -0.95 -11.86
CA ILE A 66 10.08 -2.20 -11.60
C ILE A 66 11.51 -2.11 -12.15
N ARG A 67 11.67 -1.69 -13.42
CA ARG A 67 13.01 -1.53 -14.04
C ARG A 67 13.86 -0.48 -13.32
N LYS A 68 13.25 0.62 -12.87
CA LYS A 68 13.91 1.69 -12.12
C LYS A 68 14.40 1.23 -10.74
N LEU A 69 13.62 0.39 -10.06
CA LEU A 69 13.90 -0.10 -8.71
C LEU A 69 14.77 -1.36 -8.68
N MET A 70 14.82 -2.13 -9.77
CA MET A 70 15.58 -3.39 -9.85
C MET A 70 17.05 -3.27 -9.40
N PRO A 71 17.82 -2.23 -9.81
CA PRO A 71 19.20 -2.05 -9.34
C PRO A 71 19.32 -1.86 -7.82
N TYR A 72 18.23 -1.46 -7.15
CA TYR A 72 18.19 -1.18 -5.72
C TYR A 72 17.51 -2.28 -4.89
N LYS A 73 17.23 -3.46 -5.48
CA LYS A 73 16.63 -4.61 -4.78
C LYS A 73 17.31 -4.90 -3.43
N ALA A 74 18.65 -5.00 -3.44
CA ALA A 74 19.43 -5.27 -2.22
C ALA A 74 19.27 -4.15 -1.18
N ARG A 75 19.29 -2.89 -1.62
CA ARG A 75 19.10 -1.74 -0.74
C ARG A 75 17.70 -1.71 -0.13
N ILE A 76 16.66 -2.03 -0.89
CA ILE A 76 15.30 -2.12 -0.38
C ILE A 76 15.20 -3.23 0.67
N ALA A 77 15.82 -4.39 0.44
CA ALA A 77 15.87 -5.48 1.41
C ALA A 77 16.60 -5.08 2.70
N GLU A 78 17.72 -4.35 2.61
CA GLU A 78 18.41 -3.79 3.78
C GLU A 78 17.52 -2.85 4.59
N LEU A 79 16.74 -1.98 3.92
CA LEU A 79 15.85 -1.04 4.58
C LEU A 79 14.67 -1.74 5.28
N ILE A 80 14.11 -2.79 4.66
CA ILE A 80 13.11 -3.65 5.29
C ILE A 80 13.68 -4.30 6.55
N ALA A 81 14.88 -4.89 6.46
CA ALA A 81 15.55 -5.53 7.61
C ALA A 81 15.96 -4.54 8.70
N ALA A 82 16.11 -3.25 8.36
CA ALA A 82 16.41 -2.17 9.28
C ALA A 82 15.14 -1.49 9.85
N ASP A 83 13.96 -2.10 9.68
CA ASP A 83 12.68 -1.61 10.20
C ASP A 83 12.28 -0.22 9.65
N VAL A 84 12.79 0.18 8.48
CA VAL A 84 12.40 1.45 7.86
C VAL A 84 10.93 1.38 7.45
N PRO A 85 10.07 2.30 7.93
CA PRO A 85 8.65 2.29 7.59
C PRO A 85 8.40 2.43 6.09
N MET A 86 7.53 1.57 5.54
CA MET A 86 7.12 1.64 4.14
C MET A 86 5.63 1.41 3.98
N LEU A 87 4.98 2.17 3.09
CA LEU A 87 3.57 1.98 2.74
C LEU A 87 3.37 2.00 1.22
N PHE A 88 2.84 0.90 0.70
CA PHE A 88 2.58 0.68 -0.72
C PHE A 88 1.10 0.35 -0.95
N THR A 89 0.45 1.04 -1.89
CA THR A 89 -0.99 0.88 -2.13
C THR A 89 -1.31 0.41 -3.54
N ASN A 90 -2.42 -0.32 -3.66
CA ASN A 90 -2.91 -0.95 -4.88
C ASN A 90 -1.85 -1.85 -5.57
N ASN A 91 -1.71 -1.76 -6.89
CA ASN A 91 -0.79 -2.58 -7.68
C ASN A 91 0.71 -2.33 -7.39
N ALA A 92 1.05 -1.38 -6.49
CA ALA A 92 2.41 -1.26 -5.97
C ALA A 92 2.85 -2.54 -5.21
N VAL A 93 1.93 -3.28 -4.60
CA VAL A 93 2.21 -4.57 -3.92
C VAL A 93 2.98 -5.54 -4.82
N GLU A 94 2.63 -5.57 -6.10
CA GLU A 94 3.11 -6.54 -7.08
C GLU A 94 4.58 -6.35 -7.45
N ILE A 95 5.07 -5.12 -7.32
CA ILE A 95 6.46 -4.74 -7.60
C ILE A 95 7.42 -5.53 -6.70
N PHE A 96 6.97 -5.87 -5.49
CA PHE A 96 7.79 -6.56 -4.50
C PHE A 96 7.66 -8.10 -4.58
N GLY A 97 6.74 -8.61 -5.39
CA GLY A 97 6.60 -10.03 -5.70
C GLY A 97 7.67 -10.54 -6.67
N GLN A 98 7.57 -11.80 -7.06
CA GLN A 98 8.49 -12.48 -7.96
C GLN A 98 8.36 -11.99 -9.40
N TYR A 99 7.14 -11.95 -9.92
CA TYR A 99 6.85 -11.52 -11.28
C TYR A 99 5.37 -11.13 -11.44
N ILE A 100 5.08 -10.49 -12.58
CA ILE A 100 3.73 -10.21 -13.06
C ILE A 100 3.53 -10.96 -14.38
N GLU A 101 2.56 -11.85 -14.43
CA GLU A 101 2.20 -12.65 -15.60
C GLU A 101 1.09 -11.94 -16.39
N ASN A 102 1.33 -11.70 -17.67
CA ASN A 102 0.34 -11.19 -18.62
C ASN A 102 -0.57 -12.32 -19.11
N GLU A 103 -1.68 -11.96 -19.75
CA GLU A 103 -2.67 -12.91 -20.29
C GLU A 103 -2.09 -13.87 -21.35
N ASP A 104 -1.05 -13.44 -22.07
CA ASP A 104 -0.33 -14.26 -23.06
C ASP A 104 0.69 -15.22 -22.43
N GLY A 105 0.79 -15.23 -21.09
CA GLY A 105 1.74 -16.03 -20.32
C GLY A 105 3.15 -15.44 -20.23
N SER A 106 3.42 -14.29 -20.87
CA SER A 106 4.68 -13.58 -20.69
C SER A 106 4.80 -13.05 -19.27
N LYS A 107 6.03 -13.01 -18.74
CA LYS A 107 6.31 -12.59 -17.37
C LYS A 107 7.20 -11.37 -17.36
N ILE A 108 6.84 -10.41 -16.51
CA ILE A 108 7.67 -9.28 -16.11
C ILE A 108 8.27 -9.62 -14.76
N GLU A 109 9.57 -9.90 -14.73
CA GLU A 109 10.30 -10.10 -13.47
C GLU A 109 10.19 -8.86 -12.59
N ALA A 110 9.80 -9.06 -11.34
CA ALA A 110 9.65 -8.02 -10.33
C ALA A 110 10.79 -8.12 -9.31
N LEU A 111 10.72 -7.41 -8.18
CA LEU A 111 11.86 -7.34 -7.26
C LEU A 111 12.13 -8.67 -6.53
N ASP A 112 11.22 -9.63 -6.54
CA ASP A 112 11.38 -10.96 -5.92
C ASP A 112 11.89 -10.85 -4.47
N LEU A 113 11.18 -10.04 -3.67
CA LEU A 113 11.40 -9.88 -2.23
C LEU A 113 10.40 -10.69 -1.41
N TYR A 114 9.19 -10.90 -1.96
CA TYR A 114 8.17 -11.73 -1.34
C TYR A 114 7.73 -12.87 -2.27
N PRO A 115 7.39 -14.05 -1.72
CA PRO A 115 7.02 -15.26 -2.49
C PRO A 115 5.58 -15.20 -3.02
N ILE A 116 5.24 -14.10 -3.69
CA ILE A 116 3.96 -13.90 -4.39
C ILE A 116 4.22 -13.51 -5.85
N TYR A 117 3.30 -13.79 -6.74
CA TYR A 117 3.30 -13.30 -8.11
C TYR A 117 1.91 -12.83 -8.51
N ALA A 118 1.83 -11.84 -9.38
CA ALA A 118 0.55 -11.31 -9.86
C ALA A 118 0.20 -11.89 -11.24
N LYS A 119 -1.09 -12.03 -11.52
CA LYS A 119 -1.63 -12.36 -12.85
C LYS A 119 -2.57 -11.26 -13.29
N ARG A 120 -2.39 -10.76 -14.52
CA ARG A 120 -3.24 -9.75 -15.16
C ARG A 120 -4.45 -10.41 -15.84
N ASP A 121 -5.58 -9.74 -15.76
CA ASP A 121 -6.83 -9.96 -16.48
C ASP A 121 -7.33 -8.58 -16.94
N MET A 122 -6.79 -8.13 -18.07
CA MET A 122 -6.99 -6.76 -18.56
C MET A 122 -8.40 -6.56 -19.12
N MET A 123 -9.07 -7.65 -19.46
CA MET A 123 -10.44 -7.62 -19.99
C MET A 123 -11.50 -7.59 -18.89
N HIS A 124 -11.17 -8.00 -17.65
CA HIS A 124 -12.12 -8.04 -16.54
C HIS A 124 -11.61 -7.28 -15.33
N ARG A 125 -12.02 -6.00 -15.23
CA ARG A 125 -11.78 -5.21 -14.01
C ARG A 125 -12.51 -5.85 -12.83
N PHE A 126 -11.76 -6.16 -11.78
CA PHE A 126 -12.32 -6.57 -10.50
C PHE A 126 -12.56 -5.35 -9.60
N ASN A 127 -13.74 -5.26 -9.01
CA ASN A 127 -14.05 -4.29 -7.97
C ASN A 127 -14.65 -5.03 -6.77
N CYS A 128 -14.32 -4.58 -5.57
CA CYS A 128 -14.78 -5.22 -4.34
C CYS A 128 -14.69 -4.25 -3.17
N LEU A 129 -15.70 -4.26 -2.31
CA LEU A 129 -15.60 -3.68 -0.98
C LEU A 129 -14.87 -4.66 -0.07
N VAL A 130 -13.96 -4.16 0.77
CA VAL A 130 -13.19 -4.99 1.69
C VAL A 130 -13.36 -4.52 3.12
N ARG A 131 -13.75 -5.45 3.99
CA ARG A 131 -13.63 -5.35 5.45
C ARG A 131 -12.68 -6.44 5.92
N GLY A 132 -11.80 -6.10 6.84
CA GLY A 132 -10.90 -7.05 7.46
C GLY A 132 -10.28 -6.47 8.73
N HIS A 133 -9.26 -7.17 9.23
CA HIS A 133 -8.62 -6.83 10.49
C HIS A 133 -7.11 -6.82 10.35
N PHE A 134 -6.49 -5.79 10.92
CA PHE A 134 -5.08 -5.69 11.22
C PHE A 134 -4.95 -5.73 12.74
N ASP A 135 -4.55 -6.88 13.29
CA ASP A 135 -4.63 -7.14 14.73
C ASP A 135 -6.05 -6.78 15.25
N ASP A 136 -6.16 -5.88 16.24
CA ASP A 136 -7.44 -5.42 16.79
C ASP A 136 -8.07 -4.24 16.02
N ILE A 137 -7.43 -3.77 14.94
CA ILE A 137 -7.89 -2.63 14.13
C ILE A 137 -8.73 -3.14 12.96
N GLU A 138 -10.00 -2.75 12.90
CA GLU A 138 -10.84 -3.01 11.73
C GLU A 138 -10.42 -2.11 10.56
N ILE A 139 -10.13 -2.72 9.42
CA ILE A 139 -9.73 -2.05 8.19
C ILE A 139 -10.88 -2.12 7.19
N VAL A 140 -11.18 -0.98 6.59
CA VAL A 140 -12.20 -0.83 5.56
C VAL A 140 -11.60 -0.18 4.31
N GLY A 141 -12.02 -0.64 3.15
CA GLY A 141 -11.56 -0.07 1.90
C GLY A 141 -12.24 -0.66 0.68
N PHE A 142 -11.66 -0.36 -0.48
CA PHE A 142 -12.14 -0.84 -1.76
C PHE A 142 -10.96 -1.35 -2.57
N LYS A 143 -11.23 -2.27 -3.46
CA LYS A 143 -10.31 -2.72 -4.51
C LYS A 143 -10.87 -2.34 -5.86
N THR A 144 -9.98 -1.84 -6.71
CA THR A 144 -10.20 -1.79 -8.15
C THR A 144 -8.90 -2.16 -8.82
N GLN A 145 -8.91 -3.26 -9.58
CA GLN A 145 -7.68 -3.87 -10.11
C GLN A 145 -7.97 -4.75 -11.32
N PHE A 146 -6.96 -4.91 -12.18
CA PHE A 146 -6.92 -5.88 -13.28
C PHE A 146 -6.04 -7.08 -12.93
N THR A 147 -5.68 -7.24 -11.67
CA THR A 147 -4.70 -8.22 -11.22
C THR A 147 -5.16 -8.93 -9.97
N MET A 148 -4.63 -10.12 -9.76
CA MET A 148 -4.73 -10.87 -8.51
C MET A 148 -3.36 -11.46 -8.18
N ALA A 149 -2.99 -11.50 -6.91
CA ALA A 149 -1.73 -12.09 -6.47
C ALA A 149 -1.92 -13.50 -5.90
N TYR A 150 -0.99 -14.39 -6.22
CA TYR A 150 -0.95 -15.80 -5.83
C TYR A 150 0.43 -16.14 -5.27
N GLY A 151 0.60 -17.32 -4.67
CA GLY A 151 1.84 -17.72 -3.99
C GLY A 151 1.60 -18.00 -2.51
N GLU A 152 2.59 -17.75 -1.66
CA GLU A 152 2.51 -17.95 -0.20
C GLU A 152 1.84 -16.74 0.49
N THR A 153 0.56 -16.50 0.19
CA THR A 153 -0.22 -15.34 0.68
C THR A 153 -0.38 -15.30 2.20
N GLU A 154 -0.14 -16.40 2.88
CA GLU A 154 -0.26 -16.61 4.32
C GLU A 154 1.02 -16.33 5.10
N LYS A 155 2.15 -16.09 4.42
CA LYS A 155 3.45 -15.91 5.09
C LYS A 155 3.60 -14.55 5.76
N TYR A 156 3.07 -13.51 5.13
CA TYR A 156 3.19 -12.12 5.57
C TYR A 156 1.84 -11.39 5.49
N PRO A 157 0.74 -11.91 6.08
CA PRO A 157 -0.58 -11.33 5.90
C PRO A 157 -0.65 -9.94 6.55
N PHE A 158 -1.10 -8.93 5.81
CA PHE A 158 -1.34 -7.61 6.39
C PHE A 158 -2.74 -7.50 6.99
N ILE A 159 -3.77 -7.80 6.21
CA ILE A 159 -5.17 -7.66 6.59
C ILE A 159 -5.84 -9.03 6.42
N HIS A 160 -6.46 -9.52 7.49
CA HIS A 160 -7.32 -10.70 7.43
C HIS A 160 -8.74 -10.28 7.04
N VAL A 161 -9.14 -10.59 5.82
CA VAL A 161 -10.42 -10.20 5.22
C VAL A 161 -11.53 -11.15 5.63
N ASP A 162 -12.61 -10.59 6.14
CA ASP A 162 -13.81 -11.34 6.51
C ASP A 162 -15.04 -10.98 5.64
N LYS A 163 -14.96 -9.89 4.87
CA LYS A 163 -15.92 -9.50 3.84
C LYS A 163 -15.20 -8.90 2.64
N GLY A 164 -15.51 -9.43 1.45
CA GLY A 164 -14.83 -9.05 0.22
C GLY A 164 -13.84 -10.12 -0.22
N THR A 165 -12.63 -9.74 -0.61
CA THR A 165 -11.62 -10.66 -1.14
C THR A 165 -10.22 -10.31 -0.64
N GLY A 166 -9.37 -11.31 -0.39
CA GLY A 166 -7.94 -11.13 -0.10
C GLY A 166 -7.13 -10.80 -1.36
N MET A 167 -5.86 -11.21 -1.42
CA MET A 167 -4.99 -11.02 -2.60
C MET A 167 -5.56 -11.64 -3.89
N ASN A 168 -6.35 -12.71 -3.73
CA ASN A 168 -7.14 -13.33 -4.79
C ASN A 168 -8.41 -13.95 -4.20
N LYS A 169 -9.31 -14.47 -5.05
CA LYS A 169 -10.61 -15.06 -4.66
C LYS A 169 -10.51 -16.29 -3.74
N GLY A 170 -9.35 -16.95 -3.68
CA GLY A 170 -9.10 -18.15 -2.90
C GLY A 170 -8.46 -17.93 -1.54
N THR A 171 -8.20 -16.68 -1.13
CA THR A 171 -7.54 -16.36 0.15
C THR A 171 -8.24 -15.21 0.87
N ALA A 172 -8.28 -15.30 2.19
CA ALA A 172 -8.70 -14.21 3.08
C ALA A 172 -7.54 -13.28 3.44
N ASN A 173 -6.30 -13.61 3.07
CA ASN A 173 -5.14 -12.78 3.38
C ASN A 173 -4.99 -11.69 2.31
N GLU A 174 -4.93 -10.44 2.77
CA GLU A 174 -4.77 -9.26 1.93
C GLU A 174 -3.50 -8.52 2.31
N GLY A 175 -2.76 -8.09 1.29
CA GLY A 175 -1.56 -7.29 1.48
C GLY A 175 -0.39 -8.03 2.13
N ILE A 176 0.74 -7.34 2.23
CA ILE A 176 1.98 -7.83 2.82
C ILE A 176 2.30 -6.99 4.05
N ARG A 177 2.52 -7.65 5.18
CA ARG A 177 3.12 -7.07 6.38
C ARG A 177 4.36 -7.87 6.74
N ASP A 178 5.52 -7.23 6.62
CA ASP A 178 6.79 -7.75 7.11
C ASP A 178 7.48 -6.64 7.91
N HIS A 179 7.62 -6.80 9.22
CA HIS A 179 8.10 -5.73 10.10
C HIS A 179 7.28 -4.42 9.91
N ASN A 180 7.94 -3.33 9.51
CA ASN A 180 7.35 -2.02 9.20
C ASN A 180 7.09 -1.79 7.70
N PHE A 181 7.18 -2.84 6.89
CA PHE A 181 6.76 -2.85 5.49
C PHE A 181 5.27 -3.19 5.41
N PHE A 182 4.48 -2.29 4.82
CA PHE A 182 3.05 -2.48 4.59
C PHE A 182 2.76 -2.31 3.10
N ALA A 183 2.11 -3.30 2.50
CA ALA A 183 1.60 -3.20 1.14
C ALA A 183 0.16 -3.71 1.10
N THR A 184 -0.77 -2.98 0.49
CA THR A 184 -2.18 -3.37 0.39
C THR A 184 -2.72 -3.10 -1.01
N TYR A 185 -3.60 -3.97 -1.50
CA TYR A 185 -4.37 -3.75 -2.73
C TYR A 185 -5.48 -2.70 -2.57
N LEU A 186 -5.77 -2.28 -1.33
CA LEU A 186 -6.76 -1.24 -1.07
C LEU A 186 -6.35 0.07 -1.74
N VAL A 187 -7.33 0.71 -2.39
CA VAL A 187 -7.13 1.96 -3.13
C VAL A 187 -7.21 3.16 -2.21
N GLY A 188 -6.72 4.29 -2.71
CA GLY A 188 -6.70 5.54 -1.99
C GLY A 188 -8.06 6.17 -1.68
N PRO A 189 -8.10 7.07 -0.69
CA PRO A 189 -7.05 7.31 0.30
C PRO A 189 -7.13 6.33 1.49
N PHE A 190 -6.25 5.33 1.50
CA PHE A 190 -6.18 4.31 2.55
C PHE A 190 -6.04 4.89 3.97
N LEU A 191 -5.15 5.87 4.16
CA LEU A 191 -4.85 6.45 5.48
C LEU A 191 -6.03 7.26 6.06
N ILE A 192 -6.73 8.00 5.20
CA ILE A 192 -7.90 8.80 5.63
C ILE A 192 -9.07 7.87 5.96
N LEU A 193 -9.25 6.80 5.17
CA LEU A 193 -10.30 5.82 5.39
C LEU A 193 -10.08 4.99 6.66
N ASN A 194 -8.82 4.81 7.09
CA ASN A 194 -8.41 3.97 8.21
C ASN A 194 -7.59 4.77 9.25
N PRO A 195 -8.21 5.73 9.96
CA PRO A 195 -7.51 6.63 10.86
C PRO A 195 -6.85 5.92 12.05
N LEU A 196 -7.41 4.80 12.53
CA LEU A 196 -6.78 3.98 13.58
C LEU A 196 -5.46 3.37 13.08
N PHE A 197 -5.42 2.86 11.85
CA PHE A 197 -4.17 2.39 11.24
C PHE A 197 -3.19 3.56 11.02
N THR A 198 -3.67 4.72 10.56
CA THR A 198 -2.81 5.90 10.40
C THR A 198 -2.19 6.33 11.73
N LYS A 199 -2.93 6.26 12.82
CA LYS A 199 -2.41 6.53 14.16
C LYS A 199 -1.33 5.52 14.55
N TYR A 200 -1.57 4.24 14.30
CA TYR A 200 -0.59 3.17 14.49
C TYR A 200 0.69 3.41 13.66
N LEU A 201 0.55 3.73 12.38
CA LEU A 201 1.69 4.03 11.50
C LEU A 201 2.53 5.20 12.03
N LEU A 202 1.89 6.30 12.44
CA LEU A 202 2.61 7.49 12.88
C LEU A 202 3.25 7.33 14.28
N ASN A 203 2.55 6.67 15.20
CA ASN A 203 2.94 6.69 16.62
C ASN A 203 3.63 5.41 17.05
N ASP A 204 3.17 4.26 16.57
CA ASP A 204 3.72 2.96 16.93
C ASP A 204 4.84 2.54 15.97
N VAL A 205 4.72 2.85 14.68
CA VAL A 205 5.77 2.52 13.69
C VAL A 205 6.80 3.64 13.60
N MET A 206 6.39 4.87 13.27
CA MET A 206 7.33 6.00 13.07
C MET A 206 7.76 6.71 14.37
N LYS A 207 7.14 6.38 15.51
CA LYS A 207 7.49 6.95 16.85
C LYS A 207 7.41 8.48 16.94
N LEU A 208 6.45 9.10 16.26
CA LEU A 208 6.37 10.57 16.16
C LEU A 208 5.48 11.28 17.19
N ASP A 209 4.67 10.53 17.98
CA ASP A 209 3.63 11.11 18.84
C ASP A 209 2.76 12.17 18.12
N ALA A 210 2.41 11.86 16.87
CA ALA A 210 1.68 12.74 15.98
C ALA A 210 0.18 12.77 16.31
N LYS A 211 -0.40 13.96 16.17
CA LYS A 211 -1.85 14.16 16.21
C LYS A 211 -2.42 14.11 14.80
N LEU A 212 -3.48 13.32 14.60
CA LEU A 212 -4.15 13.25 13.31
C LEU A 212 -4.84 14.57 12.95
N ALA A 213 -4.66 15.01 11.71
CA ALA A 213 -5.36 16.17 11.19
C ALA A 213 -6.88 15.91 11.16
N PHE A 214 -7.67 16.81 11.75
CA PHE A 214 -9.12 16.69 11.88
C PHE A 214 -9.60 15.41 12.59
N GLU A 215 -8.82 14.89 13.56
CA GLU A 215 -9.07 13.60 14.24
C GLU A 215 -10.54 13.32 14.61
N PRO A 216 -11.30 14.23 15.25
CA PRO A 216 -12.69 13.93 15.60
C PRO A 216 -13.59 13.64 14.38
N VAL A 217 -13.32 14.33 13.26
CA VAL A 217 -14.13 14.23 12.03
C VAL A 217 -13.82 12.92 11.29
N ILE A 218 -12.55 12.58 11.13
CA ILE A 218 -12.14 11.35 10.45
C ILE A 218 -12.53 10.11 11.24
N MET A 219 -12.48 10.16 12.58
CA MET A 219 -12.89 9.06 13.44
C MET A 219 -14.40 8.83 13.33
N GLN A 220 -15.20 9.90 13.38
CA GLN A 220 -16.64 9.80 13.16
C GLN A 220 -16.98 9.23 11.77
N ALA A 221 -16.25 9.66 10.73
CA ALA A 221 -16.44 9.15 9.37
C ALA A 221 -16.05 7.67 9.24
N TYR A 222 -14.97 7.26 9.91
CA TYR A 222 -14.53 5.87 9.98
C TYR A 222 -15.56 4.99 10.71
N GLU A 223 -16.02 5.38 11.90
CA GLU A 223 -17.04 4.65 12.66
C GLU A 223 -18.33 4.47 11.87
N ARG A 224 -18.75 5.50 11.14
CA ARG A 224 -19.92 5.42 10.26
C ARG A 224 -19.68 4.39 9.15
N ARG A 225 -18.51 4.41 8.51
CA ARG A 225 -18.18 3.48 7.42
C ARG A 225 -18.07 2.04 7.90
N VAL A 226 -17.44 1.82 9.05
CA VAL A 226 -17.40 0.51 9.72
C VAL A 226 -18.81 -0.01 9.96
N LYS A 227 -19.75 0.82 10.45
CA LYS A 227 -21.16 0.43 10.59
C LYS A 227 -21.80 0.05 9.24
N GLU A 228 -21.54 0.83 8.19
CA GLU A 228 -22.04 0.54 6.84
C GLU A 228 -21.46 -0.77 6.28
N PHE A 229 -20.18 -1.05 6.50
CA PHE A 229 -19.51 -2.28 6.04
C PHE A 229 -19.99 -3.51 6.81
N ASN A 230 -20.35 -3.33 8.09
CA ASN A 230 -20.93 -4.35 8.95
C ASN A 230 -22.42 -4.64 8.68
N ASP A 231 -23.12 -3.80 7.91
CA ASP A 231 -24.49 -4.10 7.50
C ASP A 231 -24.49 -5.32 6.55
N PRO A 232 -25.24 -6.40 6.87
CA PRO A 232 -25.38 -7.57 6.00
C PRO A 232 -25.96 -7.24 4.62
N LYS A 233 -26.67 -6.12 4.47
CA LYS A 233 -27.25 -5.67 3.20
C LYS A 233 -26.26 -4.95 2.29
N THR A 234 -25.11 -4.55 2.81
CA THR A 234 -24.07 -3.90 2.01
C THR A 234 -23.35 -4.98 1.19
N GLU A 235 -23.72 -5.11 -0.08
CA GLU A 235 -23.11 -6.01 -1.06
C GLU A 235 -22.33 -5.17 -2.09
N PHE A 236 -21.00 -5.28 -2.12
CA PHE A 236 -20.12 -4.67 -3.13
C PHE A 236 -18.80 -5.42 -3.30
#